data_AF-A0A391NU58-F1
#
_entry.id   AF-A0A391NU58-F1
#
_cell.length_a   1.000
_cell.length_b   1.000
_cell.length_c   1.000
_cell.angle_alpha   90.00
_cell.angle_beta   90.00
_cell.angle_gamma   90.00
#
_symmetry.space_group_name_H-M   'P 1'
#
loop_
_entity.id
_entity.type
_entity.pdbx_description
1 polymer ?
#
loop_
_entity_poly.entity_id
_entity_poly.type
_entity_poly.pdbx_seq_one_letter_code
_entity_poly.pdbx_strand_id
1 'polypeptide(L)'
;MSDDIVGRRLQSVADASLRGTVAYYGQVKESGSSKLFYGVAWDTPAGKYDGEFKGTRYFTCEPNHGAFLAAKKVTLGRTLHGEMEFKYITEGTDLVASADASDTQTVGSMSTLQGNVLDVEFVGARKTLNKQSLLHTLTHIGLHGSGVNGVFGGMPGPREYPE
;
A
#
# COMPACT_ATOMS: atom_id res chain seq x y z
N MET A 1 -10.79 6.63 16.65
CA MET A 1 -10.79 6.00 15.32
C MET A 1 -9.88 6.71 14.29
N SER A 2 -9.16 7.78 14.64
CA SER A 2 -8.31 8.55 13.69
C SER A 2 -6.80 8.25 13.80
N ASP A 3 -6.37 7.44 14.77
CA ASP A 3 -4.95 7.21 15.08
C ASP A 3 -4.27 6.26 14.09
N ASP A 4 -5.01 5.32 13.51
CA ASP A 4 -4.47 4.27 12.63
C ASP A 4 -4.01 4.81 11.26
N ILE A 5 -4.40 6.04 10.90
CA ILE A 5 -4.16 6.58 9.57
C ILE A 5 -2.84 7.31 9.44
N VAL A 6 -2.36 7.90 10.53
CA VAL A 6 -1.06 8.58 10.57
C VAL A 6 0.04 7.52 10.54
N GLY A 7 1.09 7.79 9.78
CA GLY A 7 2.20 6.88 9.50
C GLY A 7 1.93 5.84 8.42
N ARG A 8 0.69 5.75 7.90
CA ARG A 8 0.40 4.87 6.76
C ARG A 8 1.07 5.40 5.50
N ARG A 9 1.51 4.46 4.65
CA ARG A 9 2.00 4.79 3.31
C ARG A 9 0.85 5.23 2.45
N LEU A 10 1.18 6.05 1.48
CA LEU A 10 0.24 6.43 0.45
C LEU A 10 0.97 6.66 -0.86
N GLN A 11 0.17 6.62 -1.91
CA GLN A 11 0.57 6.94 -3.27
C GLN A 11 -0.32 8.07 -3.79
N SER A 12 0.26 8.99 -4.55
CA SER A 12 -0.52 10.00 -5.25
C SER A 12 -1.38 9.34 -6.33
N VAL A 13 -2.63 9.75 -6.45
CA VAL A 13 -3.51 9.32 -7.56
C VAL A 13 -3.10 10.01 -8.87
N ALA A 14 -2.50 11.21 -8.77
CA ALA A 14 -2.06 11.97 -9.94
C ALA A 14 -0.75 11.42 -10.54
N ASP A 15 0.10 10.80 -9.72
CA ASP A 15 1.38 10.26 -10.16
C ASP A 15 1.72 9.00 -9.36
N ALA A 16 1.71 7.86 -10.03
CA ALA A 16 1.98 6.56 -9.43
C ALA A 16 3.44 6.43 -8.93
N SER A 17 4.36 7.27 -9.38
CA SER A 17 5.74 7.27 -8.86
C SER A 17 5.84 7.97 -7.50
N LEU A 18 4.90 8.88 -7.18
CA LEU A 18 4.94 9.66 -5.94
C LEU A 18 4.38 8.86 -4.77
N ARG A 19 5.28 8.56 -3.84
CA ARG A 19 5.00 7.82 -2.61
C ARG A 19 5.39 8.65 -1.40
N GLY A 20 4.60 8.51 -0.36
CA GLY A 20 4.80 9.26 0.88
C GLY A 20 4.13 8.58 2.05
N THR A 21 4.13 9.30 3.16
CA THR A 21 3.60 8.83 4.44
C THR A 21 2.64 9.87 4.98
N VAL A 22 1.50 9.44 5.52
CA VAL A 22 0.58 10.34 6.22
C VAL A 22 1.28 10.84 7.48
N ALA A 23 1.49 12.14 7.61
CA ALA A 23 2.05 12.78 8.78
C ALA A 23 0.97 13.50 9.63
N TYR A 24 -0.18 13.81 9.03
CA TYR A 24 -1.30 14.44 9.72
C TYR A 24 -2.62 14.05 9.05
N TYR A 25 -3.68 13.94 9.84
CA TYR A 25 -5.05 13.81 9.33
C TYR A 25 -5.99 14.69 10.13
N GLY A 26 -6.62 15.65 9.47
CA GLY A 26 -7.50 16.58 10.15
C GLY A 26 -7.88 17.78 9.31
N GLN A 27 -8.63 18.70 9.90
CA GLN A 27 -8.96 19.97 9.25
C GLN A 27 -7.73 20.88 9.21
N VAL A 28 -7.64 21.67 8.15
CA VAL A 28 -6.62 22.72 8.00
C VAL A 28 -7.35 24.05 8.19
N LYS A 29 -7.17 24.67 9.36
CA LYS A 29 -7.87 25.91 9.78
C LYS A 29 -7.76 27.00 8.71
N GLU A 30 -6.56 27.12 8.18
CA GLU A 30 -6.14 28.11 7.20
C GLU A 30 -6.64 27.86 5.76
N SER A 31 -7.23 26.70 5.50
CA SER A 31 -7.84 26.36 4.21
C SER A 31 -9.26 26.93 4.07
N GLY A 32 -9.86 27.47 5.13
CA GLY A 32 -11.24 27.99 5.12
C GLY A 32 -12.31 26.92 4.81
N SER A 33 -11.94 25.64 4.88
CA SER A 33 -12.79 24.50 4.51
C SER A 33 -12.97 23.59 5.72
N SER A 34 -14.21 23.18 6.01
CA SER A 34 -14.52 22.17 7.05
C SER A 34 -14.14 20.72 6.63
N LYS A 35 -13.37 20.59 5.54
CA LYS A 35 -12.97 19.29 4.98
C LYS A 35 -11.74 18.76 5.70
N LEU A 36 -11.68 17.44 5.81
CA LEU A 36 -10.50 16.74 6.32
C LEU A 36 -9.44 16.60 5.21
N PHE A 37 -8.19 16.84 5.58
CA PHE A 37 -7.03 16.73 4.73
C PHE A 37 -6.02 15.75 5.32
N TYR A 38 -5.29 15.11 4.43
CA TYR A 38 -4.07 14.36 4.73
C TYR A 38 -2.89 15.31 4.58
N GLY A 39 -2.19 15.57 5.68
CA GLY A 39 -0.82 16.05 5.64
C GLY A 39 0.09 14.88 5.26
N VAL A 40 0.77 15.00 4.13
CA VAL A 40 1.62 13.97 3.55
C VAL A 40 3.07 14.45 3.60
N ALA A 41 3.96 13.59 4.08
CA ALA A 41 5.39 13.72 3.88
C ALA A 41 5.82 12.81 2.74
N TRP A 42 6.15 13.39 1.58
CA TRP A 42 6.66 12.67 0.43
C TRP A 42 8.07 12.12 0.69
N ASP A 43 8.41 11.00 0.04
CA ASP A 43 9.77 10.47 0.12
C ASP A 43 10.74 11.26 -0.77
N THR A 44 10.23 11.87 -1.83
CA THR A 44 10.95 12.73 -2.77
C THR A 44 10.53 14.19 -2.59
N PRO A 45 11.32 15.17 -3.05
CA PRO A 45 10.99 16.60 -2.95
C PRO A 45 9.89 17.02 -3.95
N ALA A 46 8.70 16.42 -3.79
CA ALA A 46 7.51 16.65 -4.60
C ALA A 46 6.40 17.38 -3.81
N GLY A 47 6.72 17.82 -2.61
CA GLY A 47 5.87 18.64 -1.75
C GLY A 47 5.99 20.13 -2.04
N LYS A 48 5.25 20.90 -1.26
CA LYS A 48 5.17 22.36 -1.37
C LYS A 48 5.55 23.07 -0.06
N TYR A 49 5.51 22.35 1.05
CA TYR A 49 5.68 22.86 2.40
C TYR A 49 6.63 21.95 3.18
N ASP A 50 7.02 22.34 4.37
CA ASP A 50 7.79 21.56 5.35
C ASP A 50 6.89 20.97 6.46
N GLY A 51 5.57 21.08 6.29
CA GLY A 51 4.54 20.69 7.27
C GLY A 51 3.89 21.88 7.98
N GLU A 52 4.35 23.10 7.69
CA GLU A 52 3.68 24.34 8.06
C GLU A 52 2.79 24.87 6.93
N PHE A 53 1.59 25.35 7.28
CA PHE A 53 0.69 25.99 6.33
C PHE A 53 0.12 27.28 6.92
N LYS A 54 0.48 28.41 6.29
CA LYS A 54 0.13 29.78 6.69
C LYS A 54 0.38 30.07 8.19
N GLY A 55 1.58 29.78 8.69
CA GLY A 55 1.97 30.08 10.08
C GLY A 55 1.47 29.08 11.12
N THR A 56 0.72 28.04 10.73
CA THR A 56 0.34 26.93 11.62
C THR A 56 1.10 25.67 11.23
N ARG A 57 1.86 25.11 12.16
CA ARG A 57 2.57 23.84 11.99
C ARG A 57 1.65 22.66 12.32
N TYR A 58 1.46 21.76 11.37
CA TYR A 58 0.63 20.56 11.54
C TYR A 58 1.47 19.30 11.71
N PHE A 59 2.60 19.22 11.02
CA PHE A 59 3.58 18.16 11.12
C PHE A 59 4.97 18.72 10.73
N THR A 60 6.00 17.89 10.81
CA THR A 60 7.37 18.27 10.45
C THR A 60 7.91 17.29 9.40
N CYS A 61 8.49 17.81 8.34
CA CYS A 61 9.18 17.04 7.30
C CYS A 61 10.26 17.88 6.63
N GLU A 62 11.05 17.26 5.76
CA GLU A 62 12.06 17.95 4.96
C GLU A 62 11.45 19.09 4.12
N PRO A 63 12.18 20.18 3.86
CA PRO A 63 11.72 21.26 3.00
C PRO A 63 11.32 20.74 1.61
N ASN A 64 10.15 21.14 1.11
CA ASN A 64 9.56 20.65 -0.14
C ASN A 64 9.13 19.17 -0.13
N HIS A 65 8.94 18.54 1.02
CA HIS A 65 8.35 17.18 1.11
C HIS A 65 6.91 17.18 1.61
N GLY A 66 6.45 18.26 2.25
CA GLY A 66 5.12 18.37 2.83
C GLY A 66 4.05 18.79 1.84
N ALA A 67 2.90 18.13 1.86
CA ALA A 67 1.72 18.52 1.10
C ALA A 67 0.42 18.27 1.87
N PHE A 68 -0.61 19.08 1.61
CA PHE A 68 -1.98 18.83 2.10
C PHE A 68 -2.85 18.36 0.96
N LEU A 69 -3.32 17.11 1.03
CA LEU A 69 -4.15 16.49 0.00
C LEU A 69 -5.50 16.04 0.56
N ALA A 70 -6.55 16.18 -0.25
CA ALA A 70 -7.84 15.59 0.07
C ALA A 70 -7.79 14.06 -0.12
N ALA A 71 -8.65 13.33 0.60
CA ALA A 71 -8.76 11.87 0.54
C ALA A 71 -8.80 11.29 -0.88
N LYS A 72 -9.47 11.98 -1.81
CA LYS A 72 -9.63 11.53 -3.20
C LYS A 72 -8.35 11.59 -4.04
N LYS A 73 -7.31 12.28 -3.56
CA LYS A 73 -6.04 12.47 -4.28
C LYS A 73 -4.94 11.51 -3.81
N VAL A 74 -5.22 10.68 -2.82
CA VAL A 74 -4.26 9.75 -2.23
C VAL A 74 -4.88 8.36 -2.15
N THR A 75 -4.09 7.36 -2.51
CA THR A 75 -4.41 5.97 -2.27
C THR A 75 -3.61 5.51 -1.06
N LEU A 76 -4.30 5.17 0.02
CA LEU A 76 -3.64 4.66 1.23
C LEU A 76 -3.13 3.24 0.96
N GLY A 77 -1.87 3.00 1.32
CA GLY A 77 -1.27 1.68 1.36
C GLY A 77 -1.98 0.79 2.37
N ARG A 78 -1.91 -0.53 2.15
CA ARG A 78 -2.52 -1.54 3.01
C ARG A 78 -1.62 -1.85 4.21
N THR A 79 -2.25 -2.24 5.32
CA THR A 79 -1.52 -2.75 6.48
C THR A 79 -0.98 -4.15 6.15
N LEU A 80 0.06 -4.61 6.84
CA LEU A 80 0.57 -5.97 6.65
C LEU A 80 -0.54 -7.00 6.84
N HIS A 81 -1.30 -6.88 7.92
CA HIS A 81 -2.39 -7.79 8.24
C HIS A 81 -3.43 -7.83 7.12
N GLY A 82 -3.90 -6.65 6.68
CA GLY A 82 -4.89 -6.56 5.62
C GLY A 82 -4.38 -7.12 4.28
N GLU A 83 -3.10 -6.93 3.98
CA GLU A 83 -2.50 -7.51 2.77
C GLU A 83 -2.35 -9.03 2.87
N MET A 84 -1.95 -9.56 4.04
CA MET A 84 -1.82 -11.00 4.26
C MET A 84 -3.17 -11.70 4.16
N GLU A 85 -4.21 -11.16 4.82
CA GLU A 85 -5.57 -11.66 4.71
C GLU A 85 -6.05 -11.61 3.25
N PHE A 86 -5.83 -10.48 2.57
CA PHE A 86 -6.26 -10.34 1.19
C PHE A 86 -5.57 -11.36 0.26
N LYS A 87 -4.25 -11.48 0.31
CA LYS A 87 -3.47 -12.31 -0.62
C LYS A 87 -3.54 -13.80 -0.33
N TYR A 88 -3.53 -14.19 0.94
CA TYR A 88 -3.42 -15.59 1.34
C TYR A 88 -4.73 -16.21 1.82
N ILE A 89 -5.74 -15.40 2.13
CA ILE A 89 -7.08 -15.88 2.51
C ILE A 89 -8.08 -15.53 1.41
N THR A 90 -8.25 -14.26 1.05
CA THR A 90 -9.35 -13.81 0.17
C THR A 90 -9.15 -14.09 -1.32
N GLU A 91 -8.03 -13.68 -1.92
CA GLU A 91 -7.72 -13.97 -3.34
C GLU A 91 -7.62 -15.48 -3.60
N GLY A 92 -7.24 -16.23 -2.56
CA GLY A 92 -7.24 -17.67 -2.61
C GLY A 92 -8.63 -18.30 -2.58
N THR A 93 -9.59 -17.67 -1.90
CA THR A 93 -10.97 -18.20 -1.80
C THR A 93 -11.76 -18.07 -3.10
N ASP A 94 -11.50 -17.04 -3.92
CA ASP A 94 -12.19 -16.87 -5.20
C ASP A 94 -11.79 -17.94 -6.23
N LEU A 95 -10.59 -18.53 -6.08
CA LEU A 95 -10.11 -19.65 -6.90
C LEU A 95 -10.66 -21.03 -6.45
N VAL A 96 -11.20 -21.15 -5.23
CA VAL A 96 -11.77 -22.42 -4.70
C VAL A 96 -13.29 -22.47 -4.80
N ALA A 97 -13.97 -21.37 -5.14
CA ALA A 97 -15.42 -21.33 -5.34
C ALA A 97 -15.87 -22.01 -6.66
N SER A 98 -14.97 -22.26 -7.61
CA SER A 98 -15.25 -23.12 -8.77
C SER A 98 -15.05 -24.59 -8.39
N ALA A 99 -16.09 -25.18 -7.79
CA ALA A 99 -16.06 -26.52 -7.24
C ALA A 99 -15.76 -27.66 -8.25
N ASP A 100 -15.65 -27.39 -9.56
CA ASP A 100 -15.49 -28.40 -10.61
C ASP A 100 -14.32 -28.14 -11.62
N ALA A 101 -13.29 -27.36 -11.26
CA ALA A 101 -12.17 -27.10 -12.17
C ALA A 101 -10.82 -27.61 -11.64
N SER A 102 -10.08 -28.26 -12.55
CA SER A 102 -8.67 -28.67 -12.53
C SER A 102 -7.78 -28.10 -11.40
N ASP A 103 -6.91 -28.92 -10.79
CA ASP A 103 -5.85 -28.50 -9.83
C ASP A 103 -4.70 -27.72 -10.53
N THR A 104 -4.93 -27.28 -11.77
CA THR A 104 -3.98 -26.59 -12.63
C THR A 104 -4.44 -25.17 -12.92
N GLN A 105 -3.58 -24.19 -12.65
CA GLN A 105 -3.84 -22.76 -12.91
C GLN A 105 -2.80 -22.22 -13.89
N THR A 106 -3.22 -21.66 -15.04
CA THR A 106 -2.31 -20.96 -15.95
C THR A 106 -1.79 -19.67 -15.30
N VAL A 107 -0.47 -19.53 -15.21
CA VAL A 107 0.21 -18.42 -14.52
C VAL A 107 0.94 -17.47 -15.47
N GLY A 108 0.95 -17.79 -16.76
CA GLY A 108 1.49 -16.92 -17.81
C GLY A 108 1.51 -17.60 -19.16
N SER A 109 1.72 -16.81 -20.21
CA SER A 109 1.83 -17.29 -21.58
C SER A 109 3.07 -16.69 -22.21
N MET A 110 3.90 -17.50 -22.86
CA MET A 110 5.12 -17.06 -23.54
C MET A 110 5.00 -17.29 -25.04
N SER A 111 5.18 -16.23 -25.83
CA SER A 111 5.18 -16.31 -27.30
C SER A 111 6.59 -16.63 -27.81
N THR A 112 6.72 -17.65 -28.64
CA THR A 112 7.95 -17.97 -29.37
C THR A 112 8.13 -17.07 -30.59
N LEU A 113 9.36 -16.95 -31.09
CA LEU A 113 9.69 -16.18 -32.30
C LEU A 113 8.95 -16.65 -33.56
N GLN A 114 8.48 -17.91 -33.57
CA GLN A 114 7.71 -18.51 -34.66
C GLN A 114 6.19 -18.34 -34.49
N GLY A 115 5.73 -17.61 -33.47
CA GLY A 115 4.32 -17.30 -33.24
C GLY A 115 3.54 -18.33 -32.40
N ASN A 116 4.16 -19.42 -31.95
CA ASN A 116 3.51 -20.34 -31.02
C ASN A 116 3.47 -19.73 -29.61
N VAL A 117 2.33 -19.86 -28.94
CA VAL A 117 2.13 -19.47 -27.55
C VAL A 117 2.25 -20.71 -26.66
N LEU A 118 3.07 -20.61 -25.62
CA LEU A 118 3.27 -21.65 -24.60
C LEU A 118 2.67 -21.16 -23.29
N ASP A 119 1.58 -21.78 -22.87
CA ASP A 119 0.98 -21.52 -21.57
C ASP A 119 1.78 -22.23 -20.47
N VAL A 120 2.13 -21.48 -19.44
CA VAL A 120 2.78 -22.00 -18.23
C VAL A 120 1.71 -22.25 -17.20
N GLU A 121 1.64 -23.49 -16.75
CA GLU A 121 0.65 -23.97 -15.80
C GLU A 121 1.28 -24.29 -14.44
N PHE A 122 0.61 -23.85 -13.38
CA PHE A 122 0.92 -24.21 -12.01
C PHE A 122 0.00 -25.34 -11.55
N VAL A 123 0.55 -26.55 -11.44
CA VAL A 123 -0.16 -27.74 -10.98
C VAL A 123 -0.09 -27.83 -9.46
N GLY A 124 -1.20 -28.18 -8.80
CA GLY A 124 -1.28 -28.18 -7.34
C GLY A 124 -1.56 -26.79 -6.77
N ALA A 125 -2.08 -25.88 -7.59
CA ALA A 125 -2.37 -24.50 -7.20
C ALA A 125 -3.24 -24.45 -5.94
N ARG A 126 -4.27 -25.30 -5.89
CA ARG A 126 -5.22 -25.36 -4.78
C ARG A 126 -4.60 -25.89 -3.51
N LYS A 127 -3.76 -26.93 -3.60
CA LYS A 127 -3.06 -27.51 -2.45
C LYS A 127 -2.06 -26.53 -1.85
N THR A 128 -1.36 -25.78 -2.70
CA THR A 128 -0.43 -24.75 -2.27
C THR A 128 -1.17 -23.63 -1.56
N LEU A 129 -2.28 -23.17 -2.13
CA LEU A 129 -3.07 -22.09 -1.58
C LEU A 129 -3.74 -22.46 -0.24
N ASN A 130 -4.29 -23.67 -0.11
CA ASN A 130 -4.84 -24.17 1.15
C ASN A 130 -3.80 -24.25 2.28
N LYS A 131 -2.52 -24.50 1.95
CA LYS A 131 -1.44 -24.43 2.93
C LYS A 131 -1.11 -22.97 3.27
N GLN A 132 -1.11 -22.10 2.27
CA GLN A 132 -0.80 -20.69 2.46
C GLN A 132 -1.89 -19.92 3.22
N SER A 133 -3.16 -20.34 3.18
CA SER A 133 -4.23 -19.74 3.97
C SER A 133 -4.07 -19.95 5.48
N LEU A 134 -3.26 -20.93 5.89
CA LEU A 134 -2.85 -21.12 7.28
C LEU A 134 -1.74 -20.14 7.65
N LEU A 135 -2.11 -18.87 7.86
CA LEU A 135 -1.16 -17.78 8.12
C LEU A 135 -0.13 -18.08 9.22
N HIS A 136 -0.51 -18.83 10.27
CA HIS A 136 0.40 -19.21 11.36
C HIS A 136 1.56 -20.12 10.94
N THR A 137 1.45 -20.79 9.78
CA THR A 137 2.48 -21.69 9.24
C THR A 137 3.40 -21.01 8.23
N LEU A 138 3.03 -19.81 7.76
CA LEU A 138 3.82 -19.06 6.79
C LEU A 138 5.08 -18.51 7.44
N THR A 139 6.23 -18.89 6.89
CA THR A 139 7.54 -18.37 7.32
C THR A 139 8.02 -17.22 6.45
N HIS A 140 7.60 -17.20 5.18
CA HIS A 140 8.00 -16.20 4.20
C HIS A 140 6.76 -15.70 3.46
N ILE A 141 6.66 -14.38 3.33
CA ILE A 141 5.57 -13.71 2.62
C ILE A 141 6.14 -12.77 1.57
N GLY A 142 5.59 -12.86 0.36
CA GLY A 142 5.97 -11.98 -0.75
C GLY A 142 5.05 -10.77 -0.79
N LEU A 143 5.55 -9.59 -0.43
CA LEU A 143 4.77 -8.34 -0.40
C LEU A 143 5.18 -7.35 -1.51
N HIS A 144 5.94 -7.83 -2.50
CA HIS A 144 6.33 -7.00 -3.64
C HIS A 144 5.09 -6.39 -4.31
N GLY A 145 5.08 -5.07 -4.50
CA GLY A 145 3.99 -4.34 -5.15
C GLY A 145 2.77 -4.06 -4.27
N SER A 146 2.67 -4.65 -3.08
CA SER A 146 1.50 -4.58 -2.21
C SER A 146 1.29 -3.25 -1.47
N GLY A 147 2.23 -2.29 -1.58
CA GLY A 147 2.09 -0.98 -0.93
C GLY A 147 2.10 -1.01 0.61
N VAL A 148 2.66 -2.07 1.21
CA VAL A 148 2.80 -2.24 2.66
C VAL A 148 4.09 -1.57 3.15
N ASN A 149 4.04 -0.83 4.27
CA ASN A 149 5.21 -0.11 4.82
C ASN A 149 6.18 -1.00 5.63
N GLY A 150 5.64 -2.04 6.27
CA GLY A 150 6.35 -2.86 7.23
C GLY A 150 5.40 -3.65 8.13
N VAL A 151 5.97 -4.42 9.06
CA VAL A 151 5.22 -5.32 9.96
C VAL A 151 4.38 -4.55 10.98
N PHE A 152 4.91 -3.43 11.46
CA PHE A 152 4.22 -2.53 12.39
C PHE A 152 3.57 -1.43 11.57
N GLY A 153 2.30 -1.62 11.23
CA GLY A 153 1.51 -0.62 10.51
C GLY A 153 1.69 0.75 11.15
N GLY A 154 2.12 1.73 10.35
CA GLY A 154 2.04 3.13 10.71
C GLY A 154 3.00 3.66 11.79
N MET A 155 3.85 2.85 12.44
CA MET A 155 4.88 3.47 13.28
C MET A 155 5.95 4.09 12.38
N PRO A 156 6.18 5.42 12.44
CA PRO A 156 7.38 5.97 11.85
C PRO A 156 8.54 5.24 12.52
N GLY A 157 9.34 4.50 11.73
CA GLY A 157 10.65 4.09 12.22
C GLY A 157 11.37 5.34 12.75
N PRO A 158 12.18 5.21 13.82
CA PRO A 158 12.85 6.36 14.41
C PRO A 158 13.67 7.05 13.31
N ARG A 159 13.14 8.17 12.81
CA ARG A 159 13.92 9.09 12.00
C ARG A 159 14.69 9.89 13.03
N GLU A 160 15.92 9.45 13.29
CA GLU A 160 16.92 10.34 13.87
C GLU A 160 17.00 11.56 12.96
N TYR A 161 16.38 12.66 13.40
CA TYR A 161 16.64 13.97 12.83
C TYR A 161 17.92 14.45 13.52
N PRO A 162 19.06 14.59 12.82
CA PRO A 162 20.21 15.26 13.41
C PRO A 162 19.82 16.70 13.79
N GLU A 163 20.25 17.12 14.98
CA GLU A 163 20.04 18.47 15.54
C GLU A 163 20.63 19.59 14.67
#